data_AF-G3LH49-F1
#
_entry.id   AF-G3LH49-F1
#
_cell.length_a   1.000
_cell.length_b   1.000
_cell.length_c   1.000
_cell.angle_alpha   90.00
_cell.angle_beta   90.00
_cell.angle_gamma   90.00
#
_symmetry.space_group_name_H-M   'P 1'
#
loop_
_entity.id
_entity.type
_entity.pdbx_description
1 polymer ?
#
loop_
_entity_poly.entity_id
_entity_poly.type
_entity_poly.pdbx_seq_one_letter_code
_entity_poly.pdbx_strand_id
1 'polypeptide(L)'
;PMPFITAGMGGGTGTGAAPVIAKAAREARAVVKDKGAKEKKILTVGVVTKPFGFEGVRRMRIAELGLEELQKYVDTLIVIPNQNLFRIANEKTTFADAFQLADNVLHIGIRGVTDLMIMPGLINLDFADIETVMSEMGKAMIGTGEAEGEDRAISAAEAAISNPLLDNVSMKGAQGILINITGGGDMTLFEVDSAANRVREEVDENANIIFG
;
A
#
# COMPACT_ATOMS: atom_id res chain seq x y z
N PRO A 1 0.34 17.92 -2.40
CA PRO A 1 0.86 17.21 -1.20
C PRO A 1 0.09 15.90 -1.05
N MET A 2 0.75 14.85 -0.59
CA MET A 2 0.16 13.50 -0.46
C MET A 2 0.08 13.12 1.03
N PRO A 3 -1.02 13.44 1.74
CA PRO A 3 -1.18 13.00 3.12
C PRO A 3 -1.45 11.49 3.18
N PHE A 4 -0.72 10.81 4.06
CA PHE A 4 -1.00 9.43 4.46
C PHE A 4 -1.76 9.43 5.79
N ILE A 5 -2.89 8.73 5.83
CA ILE A 5 -3.71 8.56 7.04
C ILE A 5 -3.57 7.13 7.51
N THR A 6 -2.90 6.94 8.64
CA THR A 6 -2.72 5.61 9.25
C THR A 6 -3.57 5.44 10.49
N ALA A 7 -4.21 4.27 10.63
CA ALA A 7 -5.03 3.94 11.79
C ALA A 7 -5.23 2.43 11.94
N GLY A 8 -5.32 1.97 13.20
CA GLY A 8 -5.87 0.66 13.52
C GLY A 8 -7.39 0.68 13.59
N MET A 9 -8.05 -0.15 12.78
CA MET A 9 -9.51 -0.20 12.69
C MET A 9 -10.12 -1.13 13.74
N GLY A 10 -11.37 -0.87 14.10
CA GLY A 10 -12.13 -1.63 15.09
C GLY A 10 -12.09 -1.03 16.51
N GLY A 11 -11.21 -0.06 16.78
CA GLY A 11 -11.26 0.78 17.98
C GLY A 11 -12.22 1.96 17.85
N GLY A 12 -12.20 2.88 18.82
CA GLY A 12 -13.01 4.11 18.78
C GLY A 12 -12.37 5.21 17.93
N THR A 13 -11.19 5.66 18.33
CA THR A 13 -10.55 6.85 17.74
C THR A 13 -10.12 6.64 16.29
N GLY A 14 -9.38 5.56 15.99
CA GLY A 14 -8.91 5.31 14.61
C GLY A 14 -10.07 5.18 13.63
N THR A 15 -11.07 4.37 13.98
CA THR A 15 -12.25 4.12 13.13
C THR A 15 -13.14 5.35 12.96
N GLY A 16 -13.33 6.16 14.01
CA GLY A 16 -14.19 7.35 13.95
C GLY A 16 -13.51 8.60 13.39
N ALA A 17 -12.23 8.81 13.69
CA ALA A 17 -11.51 10.04 13.33
C ALA A 17 -10.85 9.97 11.96
N ALA A 18 -10.35 8.80 11.52
CA ALA A 18 -9.66 8.69 10.23
C ALA A 18 -10.54 9.16 9.05
N PRO A 19 -11.84 8.80 8.94
CA PRO A 19 -12.69 9.30 7.87
C PRO A 19 -12.91 10.82 7.92
N VAL A 20 -12.99 11.39 9.12
CA VAL A 20 -13.15 12.85 9.32
C VAL A 20 -11.91 13.60 8.85
N ILE A 21 -10.72 13.10 9.18
CA ILE A 21 -9.44 13.67 8.73
C ILE A 21 -9.31 13.53 7.21
N ALA A 22 -9.65 12.37 6.65
CA ALA A 22 -9.63 12.14 5.21
C ALA A 22 -10.59 13.08 4.47
N LYS A 23 -11.79 13.27 5.01
CA LYS A 23 -12.78 14.23 4.49
C LYS A 23 -12.23 15.65 4.50
N ALA A 24 -11.63 16.09 5.61
CA ALA A 24 -11.04 17.42 5.70
C ALA A 24 -9.87 17.62 4.71
N ALA A 25 -9.02 16.61 4.52
CA ALA A 25 -7.95 16.63 3.51
C ALA A 25 -8.53 16.74 2.09
N ARG A 26 -9.60 16.00 1.79
CA ARG A 26 -10.31 16.06 0.52
C ARG A 26 -11.05 17.38 0.31
N GLU A 27 -11.61 18.00 1.35
CA GLU A 27 -12.26 19.31 1.25
C GLU A 27 -11.25 20.44 1.06
N ALA A 28 -10.07 20.36 1.70
CA ALA A 28 -8.98 21.29 1.47
C ALA A 28 -8.53 21.32 0.00
N ARG A 29 -8.69 20.20 -0.74
CA ARG A 29 -8.49 20.12 -2.21
C ARG A 29 -9.36 21.12 -2.98
N ALA A 30 -10.58 21.39 -2.51
CA ALA A 30 -11.51 22.31 -3.19
C ALA A 30 -11.13 23.78 -3.00
N VAL A 31 -10.45 24.13 -1.90
CA VAL A 31 -10.10 25.52 -1.55
C VAL A 31 -8.86 26.02 -2.31
N VAL A 32 -7.99 25.12 -2.78
CA VAL A 32 -6.79 25.46 -3.58
C VAL A 32 -7.13 25.79 -5.04
N LYS A 33 -8.41 25.74 -5.44
CA LYS A 33 -8.87 26.04 -6.81
C LYS A 33 -8.74 27.51 -7.23
N ASP A 34 -8.50 28.42 -6.30
CA ASP A 34 -8.43 29.85 -6.62
C ASP A 34 -6.98 30.27 -6.90
N LYS A 35 -6.75 30.87 -8.08
CA LYS A 35 -5.47 31.43 -8.61
C LYS A 35 -4.66 30.52 -9.55
N GLY A 36 -5.18 30.30 -10.76
CA GLY A 36 -4.39 30.29 -12.01
C GLY A 36 -3.28 29.26 -12.23
N ALA A 37 -3.03 28.34 -11.29
CA ALA A 37 -2.07 27.25 -11.42
C ALA A 37 -2.83 25.93 -11.63
N LYS A 38 -2.29 25.05 -12.50
CA LYS A 38 -2.76 23.67 -12.72
C LYS A 38 -3.21 23.04 -11.40
N GLU A 39 -4.37 22.37 -11.41
CA GLU A 39 -4.98 21.76 -10.22
C GLU A 39 -3.95 21.03 -9.37
N LYS A 40 -3.59 21.55 -8.19
CA LYS A 40 -2.81 20.77 -7.21
C LYS A 40 -3.76 19.81 -6.53
N LYS A 41 -3.94 18.62 -7.11
CA LYS A 41 -4.71 17.55 -6.49
C LYS A 41 -4.01 17.13 -5.19
N ILE A 42 -4.76 17.10 -4.10
CA ILE A 42 -4.32 16.45 -2.86
C ILE A 42 -4.71 14.99 -3.01
N LEU A 43 -3.72 14.11 -3.16
CA LEU A 43 -3.92 12.67 -3.23
C LEU A 43 -3.87 12.12 -1.81
N THR A 44 -5.01 11.66 -1.29
CA THR A 44 -5.13 11.17 0.08
C THR A 44 -5.07 9.65 0.10
N VAL A 45 -4.08 9.09 0.80
CA VAL A 45 -3.89 7.64 0.89
C VAL A 45 -4.17 7.18 2.32
N GLY A 46 -5.12 6.27 2.50
CA GLY A 46 -5.36 5.60 3.77
C GLY A 46 -4.53 4.32 3.86
N VAL A 47 -3.81 4.09 4.95
CA VAL A 47 -3.07 2.85 5.21
C VAL A 47 -3.49 2.33 6.58
N VAL A 48 -4.32 1.29 6.62
CA VAL A 48 -5.01 0.91 7.86
C VAL A 48 -4.96 -0.58 8.14
N THR A 49 -4.98 -0.96 9.40
CA THR A 49 -5.02 -2.38 9.81
C THR A 49 -6.43 -2.82 10.21
N LYS A 50 -6.79 -4.05 9.84
CA LYS A 50 -7.94 -4.76 10.40
C LYS A 50 -7.52 -5.51 11.66
N PRO A 51 -8.38 -5.60 12.69
CA PRO A 51 -8.06 -6.32 13.92
C PRO A 51 -7.83 -7.82 13.66
N PHE A 52 -7.16 -8.49 14.58
CA PHE A 52 -7.05 -9.94 14.56
C PHE A 52 -8.40 -10.61 14.88
N GLY A 53 -8.61 -11.83 14.38
CA GLY A 53 -9.84 -12.58 14.67
C GLY A 53 -10.09 -12.81 16.17
N PHE A 54 -9.01 -13.00 16.95
CA PHE A 54 -9.09 -13.19 18.40
C PHE A 54 -9.57 -11.94 19.16
N GLU A 55 -9.49 -10.75 18.57
CA GLU A 55 -9.97 -9.51 19.21
C GLU A 55 -11.50 -9.41 19.21
N GLY A 56 -12.17 -10.33 18.52
CA GLY A 56 -13.61 -10.54 18.59
C GLY A 56 -14.39 -9.94 17.42
N VAL A 57 -15.50 -10.60 17.09
CA VAL A 57 -16.37 -10.26 15.95
C VAL A 57 -16.91 -8.84 16.01
N ARG A 58 -17.17 -8.31 17.20
CA ARG A 58 -17.62 -6.92 17.38
C ARG A 58 -16.58 -5.92 16.87
N ARG A 59 -15.30 -6.14 17.19
CA ARG A 59 -14.20 -5.26 16.77
C ARG A 59 -14.03 -5.32 15.26
N MET A 60 -14.13 -6.51 14.68
CA MET A 60 -14.10 -6.72 13.23
C MET A 60 -15.23 -5.97 12.51
N ARG A 61 -16.46 -6.06 13.01
CA ARG A 61 -17.62 -5.35 12.44
C ARG A 61 -17.46 -3.84 12.48
N ILE A 62 -16.94 -3.29 13.57
CA ILE A 62 -16.66 -1.85 13.69
C ILE A 62 -15.59 -1.44 12.66
N ALA A 63 -14.57 -2.27 12.46
CA ALA A 63 -13.52 -2.01 11.48
C ALA A 63 -14.09 -1.94 10.05
N GLU A 64 -14.92 -2.90 9.64
CA GLU A 64 -15.54 -2.89 8.29
C GLU A 64 -16.37 -1.63 8.05
N LEU A 65 -17.21 -1.23 9.03
CA LEU A 65 -18.01 0.00 8.92
C LEU A 65 -17.13 1.26 8.78
N GLY A 66 -16.02 1.32 9.54
CA GLY A 66 -15.08 2.43 9.42
C GLY A 66 -14.33 2.43 8.10
N LEU A 67 -14.01 1.26 7.55
CA LEU A 67 -13.37 1.13 6.23
C LEU A 67 -14.29 1.62 5.11
N GLU A 68 -15.56 1.24 5.15
CA GLU A 68 -16.57 1.71 4.20
C GLU A 68 -16.71 3.24 4.24
N GLU A 69 -16.69 3.84 5.44
CA GLU A 69 -16.75 5.29 5.58
C GLU A 69 -15.46 5.98 5.13
N LEU A 70 -14.29 5.46 5.50
CA LEU A 70 -12.99 6.00 5.10
C LEU A 70 -12.80 5.96 3.58
N GLN A 71 -13.20 4.87 2.93
CA GLN A 71 -13.08 4.68 1.48
C GLN A 71 -13.80 5.78 0.68
N LYS A 72 -14.83 6.41 1.23
CA LYS A 72 -15.54 7.52 0.57
C LYS A 72 -14.69 8.79 0.46
N TYR A 73 -13.64 8.93 1.25
CA TYR A 73 -12.88 10.18 1.35
C TYR A 73 -11.41 10.07 0.96
N VAL A 74 -10.87 8.86 0.82
CA VAL A 74 -9.50 8.63 0.32
C VAL A 74 -9.51 8.27 -1.16
N ASP A 75 -8.43 8.60 -1.87
CA ASP A 75 -8.26 8.21 -3.28
C ASP A 75 -7.83 6.74 -3.38
N THR A 76 -6.96 6.30 -2.47
CA THR A 76 -6.53 4.90 -2.30
C THR A 76 -6.58 4.51 -0.82
N LEU A 77 -7.05 3.29 -0.54
CA LEU A 77 -7.14 2.68 0.78
C LEU A 77 -6.39 1.35 0.80
N ILE A 78 -5.18 1.35 1.35
CA ILE A 78 -4.40 0.14 1.62
C ILE A 78 -4.91 -0.48 2.91
N VAL A 79 -5.39 -1.72 2.82
CA VAL A 79 -5.94 -2.45 3.97
C VAL A 79 -5.05 -3.63 4.32
N ILE A 80 -4.55 -3.64 5.54
CA ILE A 80 -3.68 -4.70 6.06
C ILE A 80 -4.49 -5.60 7.00
N PRO A 81 -4.82 -6.83 6.60
CA PRO A 81 -5.46 -7.79 7.48
C PRO A 81 -4.46 -8.34 8.49
N ASN A 82 -4.56 -7.95 9.78
CA ASN A 82 -3.66 -8.48 10.81
C ASN A 82 -3.70 -10.01 10.91
N GLN A 83 -4.82 -10.64 10.52
CA GLN A 83 -4.92 -12.09 10.44
C GLN A 83 -3.85 -12.72 9.54
N ASN A 84 -3.41 -12.04 8.48
CA ASN A 84 -2.40 -12.54 7.57
C ASN A 84 -0.98 -12.45 8.17
N LEU A 85 -0.79 -11.65 9.23
CA LEU A 85 0.47 -11.61 9.97
C LEU A 85 0.78 -12.95 10.65
N PHE A 86 -0.23 -13.78 10.93
CA PHE A 86 0.01 -15.14 11.45
C PHE A 86 0.67 -16.07 10.43
N ARG A 87 0.55 -15.79 9.13
CA ARG A 87 1.18 -16.59 8.07
C ARG A 87 2.67 -16.30 7.92
N ILE A 88 3.12 -15.15 8.45
CA ILE A 88 4.53 -14.75 8.51
C ILE A 88 5.13 -14.94 9.91
N ALA A 89 4.30 -15.12 10.94
CA ALA A 89 4.71 -15.37 12.31
C ALA A 89 5.03 -16.87 12.53
N ASN A 90 5.93 -17.15 13.47
CA ASN A 90 6.24 -18.51 13.93
C ASN A 90 5.61 -18.79 15.30
N GLU A 91 5.60 -20.06 15.75
CA GLU A 91 5.00 -20.46 17.04
C GLU A 91 5.60 -19.77 18.28
N LYS A 92 6.77 -19.13 18.14
CA LYS A 92 7.43 -18.39 19.21
C LYS A 92 7.10 -16.88 19.21
N THR A 93 6.39 -16.40 18.20
CA THR A 93 6.07 -14.98 18.05
C THR A 93 5.12 -14.56 19.16
N THR A 94 5.53 -13.62 19.99
CA THR A 94 4.70 -13.16 21.10
C THR A 94 3.60 -12.24 20.60
N PHE A 95 2.63 -11.98 21.48
CA PHE A 95 1.57 -11.01 21.20
C PHE A 95 2.10 -9.60 20.90
N ALA A 96 3.14 -9.17 21.62
CA ALA A 96 3.76 -7.87 21.40
C ALA A 96 4.46 -7.81 20.04
N ASP A 97 5.17 -8.88 19.66
CA ASP A 97 5.84 -8.99 18.37
C ASP A 97 4.84 -8.95 17.21
N ALA A 98 3.65 -9.54 17.38
CA ALA A 98 2.59 -9.50 16.36
C ALA A 98 2.09 -8.07 16.06
N PHE A 99 2.01 -7.20 17.08
CA PHE A 99 1.71 -5.78 16.86
C PHE A 99 2.86 -5.05 16.19
N GLN A 100 4.10 -5.36 16.58
CA GLN A 100 5.27 -4.78 15.93
C GLN A 100 5.38 -5.19 14.46
N LEU A 101 4.99 -6.42 14.11
CA LEU A 101 4.84 -6.86 12.72
C LEU A 101 3.79 -6.03 11.97
N ALA A 102 2.64 -5.74 12.59
CA ALA A 102 1.62 -4.88 11.99
C ALA A 102 2.14 -3.47 11.73
N ASP A 103 2.88 -2.89 12.69
CA ASP A 103 3.50 -1.56 12.55
C ASP A 103 4.56 -1.56 11.45
N ASN A 104 5.36 -2.61 11.34
CA ASN A 104 6.33 -2.76 10.26
C ASN A 104 5.64 -2.82 8.89
N VAL A 105 4.53 -3.55 8.76
CA VAL A 105 3.77 -3.62 7.50
C VAL A 105 3.14 -2.27 7.16
N LEU A 106 2.62 -1.52 8.14
CA LEU A 106 2.15 -0.14 7.95
C LEU A 106 3.29 0.76 7.44
N HIS A 107 4.47 0.65 8.04
CA HIS A 107 5.63 1.41 7.64
C HIS A 107 6.07 1.07 6.21
N ILE A 108 6.17 -0.22 5.87
CA ILE A 108 6.44 -0.70 4.52
C ILE A 108 5.43 -0.14 3.53
N GLY A 109 4.15 -0.13 3.89
CA GLY A 109 3.11 0.35 2.98
C GLY A 109 3.19 1.84 2.66
N ILE A 110 3.57 2.67 3.63
CA ILE A 110 3.84 4.10 3.41
C ILE A 110 5.15 4.27 2.64
N ARG A 111 6.21 3.59 3.08
CA ARG A 111 7.56 3.69 2.52
C ARG A 111 7.59 3.29 1.05
N GLY A 112 6.87 2.23 0.68
CA GLY A 112 6.80 1.75 -0.70
C GLY A 112 6.31 2.81 -1.69
N VAL A 113 5.44 3.74 -1.25
CA VAL A 113 4.97 4.86 -2.08
C VAL A 113 5.87 6.08 -1.93
N THR A 114 6.31 6.41 -0.72
CA THR A 114 7.11 7.62 -0.49
C THR A 114 8.52 7.53 -1.05
N ASP A 115 9.13 6.35 -1.06
CA ASP A 115 10.49 6.16 -1.55
C ASP A 115 10.57 6.46 -3.06
N LEU A 116 9.56 6.06 -3.83
CA LEU A 116 9.44 6.37 -5.25
C LEU A 116 9.36 7.86 -5.58
N MET A 117 8.92 8.68 -4.63
CA MET A 117 8.77 10.13 -4.79
C MET A 117 9.98 10.93 -4.33
N ILE A 118 10.61 10.48 -3.24
CA ILE A 118 11.52 11.30 -2.43
C ILE A 118 12.96 10.82 -2.56
N MET A 119 13.18 9.51 -2.72
CA MET A 119 14.53 8.98 -2.83
C MET A 119 15.03 9.12 -4.27
N PRO A 120 16.22 9.69 -4.50
CA PRO A 120 16.84 9.70 -5.82
C PRO A 120 17.14 8.25 -6.25
N GLY A 121 16.25 7.67 -7.06
CA GLY A 121 16.45 6.38 -7.71
C GLY A 121 17.14 6.51 -9.07
N LEU A 122 17.51 5.37 -9.66
CA LEU A 122 17.90 5.31 -11.08
C LEU A 122 16.71 5.68 -12.00
N ILE A 123 15.50 5.44 -11.52
CA ILE A 123 14.23 5.77 -12.16
C ILE A 123 13.44 6.60 -11.15
N ASN A 124 13.40 7.91 -11.36
CA ASN A 124 12.70 8.82 -10.47
C ASN A 124 11.30 9.08 -11.04
N LEU A 125 10.27 8.65 -10.33
CA LEU A 125 8.89 8.90 -10.72
C LEU A 125 8.47 10.31 -10.29
N ASP A 126 7.62 10.95 -11.08
CA ASP A 126 7.04 12.22 -10.68
C ASP A 126 5.69 12.01 -9.95
N PHE A 127 5.21 13.07 -9.33
CA PHE A 127 3.93 13.01 -8.61
C PHE A 127 2.74 12.72 -9.55
N ALA A 128 2.80 13.15 -10.81
CA ALA A 128 1.71 12.97 -11.76
C ALA A 128 1.57 11.50 -12.19
N ASP A 129 2.69 10.78 -12.32
CA ASP A 129 2.70 9.34 -12.55
C ASP A 129 1.97 8.63 -11.41
N ILE A 130 2.39 8.86 -10.17
CA ILE A 130 1.77 8.22 -8.99
C ILE A 130 0.31 8.63 -8.83
N GLU A 131 -0.03 9.89 -9.07
CA GLU A 131 -1.40 10.38 -9.06
C GLU A 131 -2.29 9.61 -10.05
N THR A 132 -1.75 9.27 -11.23
CA THR A 132 -2.50 8.56 -12.28
C THR A 132 -2.83 7.13 -11.87
N VAL A 133 -1.95 6.45 -11.12
CA VAL A 133 -2.20 5.08 -10.63
C VAL A 133 -2.96 5.03 -9.32
N MET A 134 -2.83 6.01 -8.43
CA MET A 134 -3.45 5.94 -7.09
C MET A 134 -4.73 6.79 -6.95
N SER A 135 -5.10 7.55 -7.97
CA SER A 135 -6.35 8.32 -7.95
C SER A 135 -7.56 7.42 -8.14
N GLU A 136 -8.51 7.49 -7.20
CA GLU A 136 -9.83 6.86 -7.29
C GLU A 136 -9.83 5.32 -7.48
N MET A 137 -8.72 4.65 -7.12
CA MET A 137 -8.62 3.18 -7.21
C MET A 137 -9.39 2.44 -6.12
N GLY A 138 -9.76 3.12 -5.02
CA GLY A 138 -10.46 2.47 -3.92
C GLY A 138 -9.53 1.58 -3.10
N LYS A 139 -9.80 0.28 -2.99
CA LYS A 139 -9.03 -0.62 -2.12
C LYS A 139 -7.75 -1.08 -2.81
N ALA A 140 -6.63 -1.04 -2.10
CA ALA A 140 -5.32 -1.50 -2.53
C ALA A 140 -4.73 -2.49 -1.51
N MET A 141 -3.74 -3.24 -1.96
CA MET A 141 -3.02 -4.26 -1.18
C MET A 141 -1.52 -4.14 -1.46
N ILE A 142 -0.70 -4.70 -0.58
CA ILE A 142 0.76 -4.61 -0.67
C ILE A 142 1.35 -5.99 -0.45
N GLY A 143 2.29 -6.34 -1.32
CA GLY A 143 3.15 -7.51 -1.18
C GLY A 143 4.61 -7.07 -1.25
N THR A 144 5.45 -7.69 -0.43
CA THR A 144 6.89 -7.44 -0.43
C THR A 144 7.66 -8.73 -0.49
N GLY A 145 8.85 -8.69 -1.09
CA GLY A 145 9.75 -9.81 -1.20
C GLY A 145 11.19 -9.32 -1.15
N GLU A 146 12.05 -10.12 -0.55
CA GLU A 146 13.48 -9.87 -0.44
C GLU A 146 14.21 -11.16 -0.81
N ALA A 147 15.31 -11.04 -1.54
CA ALA A 147 16.14 -12.17 -1.91
C ALA A 147 17.59 -11.73 -2.17
N GLU A 148 18.49 -12.70 -2.12
CA GLU A 148 19.93 -12.54 -2.36
C GLU A 148 20.43 -13.68 -3.28
N GLY A 149 21.60 -13.52 -3.88
CA GLY A 149 22.20 -14.51 -4.80
C GLY A 149 21.97 -14.21 -6.28
N GLU A 150 22.26 -15.19 -7.15
CA GLU A 150 22.20 -15.03 -8.61
C GLU A 150 20.78 -14.74 -9.14
N ASP A 151 19.75 -15.41 -8.59
CA ASP A 151 18.35 -15.24 -9.01
C ASP A 151 17.56 -14.28 -8.11
N ARG A 152 18.25 -13.35 -7.43
CA ARG A 152 17.63 -12.49 -6.42
C ARG A 152 16.46 -11.65 -6.95
N ALA A 153 16.53 -11.18 -8.20
CA ALA A 153 15.49 -10.35 -8.77
C ALA A 153 14.16 -11.10 -8.96
N ILE A 154 14.22 -12.28 -9.59
CA ILE A 154 13.04 -13.12 -9.82
C ILE A 154 12.51 -13.65 -8.49
N SER A 155 13.40 -14.12 -7.61
CA SER A 155 13.02 -14.65 -6.29
C SER A 155 12.33 -13.60 -5.42
N ALA A 156 12.81 -12.35 -5.43
CA ALA A 156 12.16 -11.25 -4.71
C ALA A 156 10.78 -10.92 -5.30
N ALA A 157 10.65 -10.91 -6.62
CA ALA A 157 9.36 -10.71 -7.29
C ALA A 157 8.35 -11.83 -6.94
N GLU A 158 8.77 -13.09 -6.96
CA GLU A 158 7.92 -14.23 -6.59
C GLU A 158 7.52 -14.19 -5.11
N ALA A 159 8.44 -13.82 -4.23
CA ALA A 159 8.14 -13.61 -2.81
C ALA A 159 7.14 -12.47 -2.60
N ALA A 160 7.23 -11.39 -3.37
CA ALA A 160 6.27 -10.28 -3.33
C ALA A 160 4.87 -10.71 -3.79
N ILE A 161 4.77 -11.45 -4.90
CA ILE A 161 3.50 -11.96 -5.47
C ILE A 161 2.84 -12.97 -4.53
N SER A 162 3.63 -13.86 -3.92
CA SER A 162 3.13 -14.90 -3.01
C SER A 162 2.95 -14.41 -1.58
N ASN A 163 3.17 -13.11 -1.33
CA ASN A 163 3.13 -12.54 0.00
C ASN A 163 1.73 -12.70 0.62
N PRO A 164 1.63 -13.22 1.86
CA PRO A 164 0.36 -13.41 2.55
C PRO A 164 -0.51 -12.16 2.68
N LEU A 165 0.07 -10.97 2.59
CA LEU A 165 -0.63 -9.68 2.70
C LEU A 165 -1.44 -9.30 1.45
N LEU A 166 -1.21 -9.96 0.31
CA LEU A 166 -1.97 -9.74 -0.93
C LEU A 166 -3.36 -10.42 -0.95
N ASP A 167 -3.71 -11.19 0.09
CA ASP A 167 -4.98 -11.92 0.26
C ASP A 167 -5.41 -12.76 -0.97
N ASN A 168 -6.57 -13.42 -0.91
CA ASN A 168 -7.13 -14.24 -2.00
C ASN A 168 -7.65 -13.42 -3.21
N VAL A 169 -7.40 -12.11 -3.24
CA VAL A 169 -7.81 -11.28 -4.37
C VAL A 169 -6.74 -11.41 -5.43
N SER A 170 -7.06 -12.12 -6.49
CA SER A 170 -6.16 -12.31 -7.63
C SER A 170 -5.66 -10.96 -8.14
N MET A 171 -4.33 -10.81 -8.27
CA MET A 171 -3.68 -9.64 -8.86
C MET A 171 -4.17 -9.35 -10.29
N LYS A 172 -4.75 -10.35 -10.96
CA LYS A 172 -5.42 -10.22 -12.27
C LYS A 172 -6.57 -9.20 -12.30
N GLY A 173 -7.16 -8.89 -11.15
CA GLY A 173 -8.22 -7.86 -11.06
C GLY A 173 -7.70 -6.44 -10.85
N ALA A 174 -6.40 -6.24 -10.66
CA ALA A 174 -5.83 -4.93 -10.35
C ALA A 174 -5.80 -4.03 -11.61
N GLN A 175 -6.39 -2.85 -11.51
CA GLN A 175 -6.41 -1.86 -12.60
C GLN A 175 -5.14 -1.01 -12.66
N GLY A 176 -4.38 -0.95 -11.56
CA GLY A 176 -3.14 -0.20 -11.45
C GLY A 176 -2.19 -0.87 -10.48
N ILE A 177 -0.90 -0.81 -10.80
CA ILE A 177 0.18 -1.46 -10.05
C ILE A 177 1.33 -0.49 -9.90
N LEU A 178 1.88 -0.47 -8.70
CA LEU A 178 3.07 0.27 -8.35
C LEU A 178 4.12 -0.74 -7.88
N ILE A 179 5.22 -0.82 -8.61
CA ILE A 179 6.36 -1.70 -8.34
C ILE A 179 7.51 -0.82 -7.85
N ASN A 180 8.04 -1.12 -6.67
CA ASN A 180 9.24 -0.48 -6.14
C ASN A 180 10.33 -1.54 -6.00
N ILE A 181 11.44 -1.37 -6.72
CA ILE A 181 12.59 -2.27 -6.71
C ILE A 181 13.75 -1.54 -6.04
N THR A 182 14.12 -1.99 -4.85
CA THR A 182 15.24 -1.43 -4.09
C THR A 182 16.39 -2.43 -4.03
N GLY A 183 17.62 -1.97 -4.23
CA GLY A 183 18.83 -2.78 -4.01
C GLY A 183 20.11 -1.97 -4.13
N GLY A 184 21.24 -2.67 -4.14
CA GLY A 184 22.58 -2.07 -4.10
C GLY A 184 23.01 -1.41 -5.41
N GLY A 185 24.16 -0.74 -5.38
CA GLY A 185 24.77 -0.12 -6.57
C GLY A 185 25.29 -1.12 -7.62
N ASP A 186 25.23 -2.41 -7.30
CA ASP A 186 25.52 -3.55 -8.18
C ASP A 186 24.28 -4.07 -8.92
N MET A 187 23.09 -3.50 -8.69
CA MET A 187 21.87 -3.88 -9.39
C MET A 187 21.98 -3.57 -10.88
N THR A 188 21.66 -4.56 -11.70
CA THR A 188 21.72 -4.48 -13.16
C THR A 188 20.35 -4.20 -13.78
N LEU A 189 20.36 -3.64 -15.00
CA LEU A 189 19.12 -3.44 -15.77
C LEU A 189 18.37 -4.75 -16.04
N PHE A 190 19.09 -5.86 -16.24
CA PHE A 190 18.50 -7.18 -16.47
C PHE A 190 17.73 -7.71 -15.25
N GLU A 191 18.24 -7.44 -14.06
CA GLU A 191 17.54 -7.79 -12.81
C GLU A 191 16.24 -7.00 -12.68
N VAL A 192 16.27 -5.68 -12.93
CA VAL A 192 15.07 -4.82 -12.90
C VAL A 192 14.04 -5.28 -13.91
N ASP A 193 14.44 -5.55 -15.16
CA ASP A 193 13.55 -6.01 -16.22
C ASP A 193 12.94 -7.39 -15.90
N SER A 194 13.73 -8.33 -15.37
CA SER A 194 13.25 -9.66 -15.00
C SER A 194 12.21 -9.61 -13.88
N ALA A 195 12.46 -8.81 -12.84
CA ALA A 195 11.54 -8.63 -11.73
C ALA A 195 10.22 -7.97 -12.19
N ALA A 196 10.31 -6.90 -13.00
CA ALA A 196 9.14 -6.21 -13.52
C ALA A 196 8.28 -7.10 -14.43
N ASN A 197 8.92 -7.86 -15.34
CA ASN A 197 8.22 -8.79 -16.22
C ASN A 197 7.54 -9.92 -15.44
N ARG A 198 8.19 -10.46 -14.40
CA ARG A 198 7.60 -11.51 -13.56
C ARG A 198 6.32 -11.05 -12.85
N VAL A 199 6.28 -9.81 -12.34
CA VAL A 199 5.08 -9.23 -11.72
C VAL A 199 4.00 -8.96 -12.78
N ARG A 200 4.41 -8.52 -13.99
CA ARG A 200 3.51 -8.24 -15.11
C ARG A 200 2.73 -9.48 -15.58
N GLU A 201 3.29 -10.68 -15.44
CA GLU A 201 2.61 -11.94 -15.80
C GLU A 201 1.39 -12.26 -14.91
N GLU A 202 1.31 -11.70 -13.71
CA GLU A 202 0.25 -12.01 -12.74
C GLU A 202 -0.96 -11.07 -12.80
N VAL A 203 -0.89 -10.06 -13.67
CA VAL A 203 -1.80 -8.91 -13.66
C VAL A 203 -2.44 -8.73 -15.03
N ASP A 204 -3.51 -7.93 -15.10
CA ASP A 204 -4.20 -7.69 -16.37
C ASP A 204 -3.28 -7.00 -17.38
N GLU A 205 -3.36 -7.39 -18.66
CA GLU A 205 -2.57 -6.78 -19.73
C GLU A 205 -2.84 -5.27 -19.90
N ASN A 206 -4.03 -4.81 -19.50
CA ASN A 206 -4.45 -3.42 -19.53
C ASN A 206 -4.22 -2.69 -18.19
N ALA A 207 -3.62 -3.34 -17.19
CA ALA A 207 -3.30 -2.70 -15.92
C ALA A 207 -2.28 -1.58 -16.16
N ASN A 208 -2.50 -0.43 -15.52
CA ASN A 208 -1.53 0.66 -15.56
C ASN A 208 -0.37 0.34 -14.60
N ILE A 209 0.82 0.08 -15.15
CA ILE A 209 2.00 -0.33 -14.37
C ILE A 209 2.97 0.85 -14.27
N ILE A 210 3.28 1.22 -13.04
CA ILE A 210 4.35 2.14 -12.70
C ILE A 210 5.43 1.36 -11.97
N PHE A 211 6.69 1.62 -12.33
CA PHE A 211 7.85 0.99 -11.71
C PHE A 211 8.89 2.06 -11.36
N GLY A 212 9.61 1.85 -10.25
CA GLY A 212 10.75 2.66 -9.84
C GLY A 212 11.63 1.97 -8.82
#